data_AF-A0A1S4ECV3-F1
#
_entry.id   AF-A0A1S4ECV3-F1
#
_cell.length_a   1.000
_cell.length_b   1.000
_cell.length_c   1.000
_cell.angle_alpha   90.00
_cell.angle_beta   90.00
_cell.angle_gamma   90.00
#
_symmetry.space_group_name_H-M   'P 1'
#
loop_
_entity.id
_entity.type
_entity.pdbx_description
1 polymer ?
#
loop_
_entity_poly.entity_id
_entity_poly.type
_entity_poly.pdbx_seq_one_letter_code
_entity_poly.pdbx_strand_id
1 'polypeptide(L)'
;MFSRSNNLVKLCGSSGFRQIAARFESTIIIGEHADGKLSASTLSAITAAQKIGGDISVLVAGSKVADVSASLQDKWSDQSTYRRK
;
A
#
# COMPACT_ATOMS: atom_id res chain seq x y z
N MET A 1 -15.82 21.88 -24.47
CA MET A 1 -14.80 21.13 -25.24
C MET A 1 -13.43 21.58 -24.77
N PHE A 2 -12.83 20.90 -23.79
CA PHE A 2 -11.46 21.22 -23.34
C PHE A 2 -10.49 20.24 -23.98
N SER A 3 -9.67 20.77 -24.89
CA SER A 3 -8.63 20.07 -25.62
C SER A 3 -7.52 19.62 -24.67
N ARG A 4 -7.17 18.34 -24.72
CA ARG A 4 -6.06 17.75 -23.96
C ARG A 4 -4.75 18.12 -24.65
N SER A 5 -3.98 19.02 -24.05
CA SER A 5 -2.58 19.26 -24.46
C SER A 5 -1.66 18.18 -23.91
N ASN A 6 -0.83 17.65 -24.81
CA ASN A 6 0.16 16.61 -24.61
C ASN A 6 1.23 17.02 -23.58
N ASN A 7 1.30 16.31 -22.46
CA ASN A 7 2.52 16.30 -21.65
C ASN A 7 3.34 15.06 -22.01
N LEU A 8 4.30 15.30 -22.90
CA LEU A 8 5.44 14.43 -23.13
C LEU A 8 6.23 14.29 -21.84
N VAL A 9 6.03 13.19 -21.12
CA VAL A 9 7.07 12.67 -20.22
C VAL A 9 7.82 11.58 -20.97
N LYS A 10 8.59 12.00 -21.99
CA LYS A 10 9.62 11.16 -22.61
C LYS A 10 10.88 11.29 -21.76
N LEU A 11 10.95 10.53 -20.67
CA LEU A 11 12.20 10.28 -19.95
C LEU A 11 12.61 8.84 -20.20
N CYS A 12 13.27 8.63 -21.34
CA CYS A 12 14.23 7.55 -21.47
C CYS A 12 15.43 7.93 -20.58
N GLY A 13 15.52 7.33 -19.39
CA GLY A 13 16.58 7.59 -18.43
C GLY A 13 16.89 6.36 -17.58
N SER A 14 18.03 5.72 -17.87
CA SER A 14 18.70 4.64 -17.14
C SER A 14 17.93 3.33 -16.87
N SER A 15 17.69 2.59 -17.95
CA SER A 15 17.36 1.16 -17.92
C SER A 15 18.52 0.33 -17.33
N GLY A 16 18.40 -0.06 -16.07
CA GLY A 16 19.32 -1.03 -15.45
C GLY A 16 19.20 -1.10 -13.93
N PHE A 17 19.34 0.03 -13.23
CA PHE A 17 19.35 0.05 -11.76
C PHE A 17 18.02 0.39 -11.10
N ARG A 18 17.12 1.14 -11.78
CA ARG A 18 15.79 1.45 -11.22
C ARG A 18 14.86 0.23 -11.20
N GLN A 19 15.00 -0.68 -12.16
CA GLN A 19 14.08 -1.82 -12.31
C GLN A 19 14.36 -2.96 -11.31
N ILE A 20 15.60 -3.05 -10.82
CA ILE A 20 15.99 -3.93 -9.70
C ILE A 20 15.59 -3.30 -8.36
N ALA A 21 15.81 -1.98 -8.18
CA ALA A 21 15.41 -1.24 -6.98
C ALA A 21 13.89 -1.24 -6.73
N ALA A 22 13.07 -1.17 -7.80
CA ALA A 22 11.61 -1.19 -7.69
C ALA A 22 11.05 -2.47 -7.06
N ARG A 23 11.79 -3.59 -7.10
CA ARG A 23 11.38 -4.84 -6.43
C ARG A 23 11.75 -4.90 -4.95
N PHE A 24 12.68 -4.08 -4.47
CA PHE A 24 13.12 -4.10 -3.07
C PHE A 24 12.25 -3.28 -2.12
N GLU A 25 11.28 -2.52 -2.65
CA GLU A 25 10.33 -1.74 -1.84
C GLU A 25 8.94 -2.39 -1.75
N SER A 26 8.73 -3.57 -2.35
CA SER A 26 7.44 -4.29 -2.24
C SER A 26 7.34 -5.01 -0.89
N THR A 27 6.37 -4.64 -0.06
CA THR A 27 6.15 -5.29 1.25
C THR A 27 4.86 -6.11 1.24
N ILE A 28 4.98 -7.43 1.44
CA ILE A 28 3.83 -8.33 1.62
C ILE A 28 3.62 -8.61 3.11
N ILE A 29 2.39 -8.41 3.58
CA ILE A 29 2.02 -8.59 4.99
C ILE A 29 0.91 -9.62 5.06
N ILE A 30 1.13 -10.67 5.86
CA ILE A 30 0.09 -11.65 6.18
C ILE A 30 -0.57 -11.18 7.48
N GLY A 31 -1.82 -10.75 7.37
CA GLY A 31 -2.63 -10.27 8.48
C GLY A 31 -3.52 -11.37 9.01
N GLU A 32 -3.23 -11.83 10.22
CA GLU A 32 -4.17 -12.63 10.99
C GLU A 32 -5.21 -11.71 11.62
N HIS A 33 -6.47 -12.13 11.56
CA HIS A 33 -7.56 -11.49 12.29
C HIS A 33 -8.31 -12.51 13.15
N ALA A 34 -8.67 -12.08 14.36
CA ALA A 34 -9.50 -12.84 15.29
C ALA A 34 -10.73 -11.98 15.62
N ASP A 35 -11.91 -12.61 15.66
CA ASP A 35 -13.18 -11.95 16.03
C ASP A 35 -13.51 -10.68 15.24
N GLY A 36 -13.17 -10.67 13.94
CA GLY A 36 -13.42 -9.52 13.06
C GLY A 36 -12.50 -8.33 13.31
N LYS A 37 -11.38 -8.51 14.04
CA LYS A 37 -10.37 -7.47 14.27
C LYS A 37 -8.98 -7.99 13.92
N LEU A 38 -8.17 -7.12 13.30
CA LEU A 38 -6.76 -7.39 13.05
C LEU A 38 -5.96 -7.34 14.34
N SER A 39 -4.96 -8.20 14.45
CA SER A 39 -4.00 -8.13 15.55
C SER A 39 -3.20 -6.82 15.53
N ALA A 40 -2.78 -6.36 16.71
CA ALA A 40 -1.96 -5.14 16.85
C ALA A 40 -0.57 -5.29 16.18
N SER A 41 -0.04 -6.51 16.12
CA SER A 41 1.19 -6.86 15.42
C SER A 41 1.05 -6.63 13.92
N THR A 42 -0.06 -7.05 13.30
CA THR A 42 -0.33 -6.77 11.88
C THR A 42 -0.40 -5.27 11.63
N LEU A 43 -1.14 -4.50 12.43
CA LEU A 43 -1.21 -3.05 12.26
C LEU A 43 0.17 -2.38 12.33
N SER A 44 1.02 -2.83 13.26
CA SER A 44 2.38 -2.32 13.42
C SER A 44 3.24 -2.65 12.18
N ALA A 45 3.15 -3.87 11.65
CA ALA A 45 3.82 -4.27 10.41
C ALA A 45 3.38 -3.39 9.22
N ILE A 46 2.09 -3.09 9.10
CA ILE A 46 1.61 -2.24 7.99
C ILE A 46 2.11 -0.80 8.14
N THR A 47 2.12 -0.25 9.36
CA THR A 47 2.71 1.09 9.58
C THR A 47 4.22 1.15 9.31
N ALA A 48 4.95 0.07 9.60
CA ALA A 48 6.38 -0.03 9.29
C ALA A 48 6.62 -0.13 7.78
N ALA A 49 5.87 -0.99 7.08
CA ALA A 49 5.89 -1.09 5.62
C ALA A 49 5.62 0.26 4.95
N GLN A 50 4.68 1.03 5.50
CA GLN A 50 4.38 2.36 4.99
C GLN A 50 5.52 3.37 5.18
N LYS A 51 6.28 3.27 6.27
CA LYS A 51 7.48 4.11 6.49
C LYS A 51 8.63 3.71 5.57
N ILE A 52 8.74 2.44 5.21
CA ILE A 52 9.70 1.94 4.21
C ILE A 52 9.36 2.50 2.82
N GLY A 53 8.06 2.63 2.52
CA GLY A 53 7.59 3.08 1.21
C GLY A 53 7.49 1.93 0.21
N GLY A 54 6.94 2.22 -0.97
CA GLY A 54 6.66 1.23 -2.01
C GLY A 54 5.27 0.61 -1.94
N ASP A 55 5.06 -0.44 -2.74
CA ASP A 55 3.78 -1.15 -2.83
C ASP A 55 3.56 -2.06 -1.61
N ILE A 56 2.41 -1.88 -0.97
CA ILE A 56 2.00 -2.66 0.21
C ILE A 56 0.88 -3.60 -0.21
N SER A 57 1.11 -4.91 -0.09
CA SER A 57 0.10 -5.94 -0.32
C SER A 57 -0.24 -6.63 1.00
N VAL A 58 -1.49 -6.54 1.43
CA VAL A 58 -1.96 -7.17 2.67
C VAL A 58 -2.85 -8.36 2.33
N LEU A 59 -2.44 -9.57 2.74
CA LEU A 59 -3.23 -10.78 2.66
C LEU A 59 -3.83 -11.05 4.03
N VAL A 60 -5.16 -10.92 4.16
CA VAL A 60 -5.86 -11.21 5.41
C VAL A 60 -6.32 -12.65 5.40
N ALA A 61 -5.83 -13.46 6.34
CA ALA A 61 -6.19 -14.87 6.49
C ALA A 61 -7.06 -15.06 7.73
N GLY A 62 -8.21 -15.71 7.58
CA GLY A 62 -9.14 -15.99 8.69
C GLY A 62 -10.59 -16.18 8.24
N SER A 63 -11.50 -16.20 9.20
CA SER A 63 -12.95 -16.38 8.99
C SER A 63 -13.67 -15.04 9.11
N LYS A 64 -14.54 -14.68 8.14
CA LYS A 64 -15.17 -13.34 8.01
C LYS A 64 -14.21 -12.23 7.57
N VAL A 65 -13.41 -12.52 6.53
CA VAL A 65 -12.43 -11.59 5.97
C VAL A 65 -13.07 -10.33 5.36
N ALA A 66 -14.31 -10.44 4.85
CA ALA A 66 -14.99 -9.36 4.13
C ALA A 66 -15.18 -8.08 4.96
N ASP A 67 -15.63 -8.22 6.21
CA ASP A 67 -15.85 -7.08 7.11
C ASP A 67 -14.52 -6.42 7.49
N VAL A 68 -13.49 -7.25 7.70
CA VAL A 68 -12.14 -6.78 8.04
C VAL A 68 -11.53 -6.05 6.86
N SER A 69 -11.63 -6.59 5.63
CA SER A 69 -11.08 -5.95 4.43
C SER A 69 -11.71 -4.59 4.17
N ALA A 70 -13.04 -4.47 4.31
CA ALA A 70 -13.73 -3.18 4.14
C ALA A 70 -13.23 -2.15 5.16
N SER A 71 -13.17 -2.54 6.45
CA SER A 71 -12.64 -1.65 7.50
C SER A 71 -11.17 -1.25 7.29
N LEU A 72 -10.38 -2.15 6.68
CA LEU A 72 -8.99 -1.92 6.31
C LEU A 72 -8.94 -0.91 5.16
N GLN A 73 -9.70 -1.11 4.09
CA GLN A 73 -9.78 -0.13 3.00
C GLN A 73 -10.19 1.26 3.49
N ASP A 74 -11.21 1.37 4.33
CA ASP A 74 -11.72 2.65 4.82
C ASP A 74 -10.68 3.40 5.66
N LYS A 75 -10.04 2.71 6.63
CA LYS A 75 -8.97 3.29 7.46
C LYS A 75 -7.78 3.77 6.62
N TRP A 76 -7.47 3.04 5.57
CA TRP A 76 -6.33 3.32 4.70
C TRP A 76 -6.64 4.42 3.68
N SER A 77 -7.90 4.58 3.27
CA SER A 77 -8.35 5.71 2.45
C SER A 77 -8.09 7.05 3.18
N ASP A 78 -8.36 7.08 4.48
CA ASP A 78 -8.26 8.29 5.31
C ASP A 78 -6.79 8.66 5.63
N GLN A 79 -5.89 7.68 5.62
CA GLN A 79 -4.48 7.84 6.00
C GLN A 79 -3.61 8.59 4.97
N SER A 80 -4.11 8.77 3.74
CA SER A 80 -3.45 9.62 2.72
C SER A 80 -3.32 11.10 3.18
N THR A 81 -4.18 11.52 4.10
CA THR A 81 -4.21 12.87 4.69
C THR A 81 -3.18 13.04 5.83
N TYR A 82 -2.61 11.95 6.38
CA TYR A 82 -1.58 12.00 7.43
C TYR A 82 -0.17 12.35 6.90
N ARG A 83 -0.01 12.53 5.59
CA ARG A 83 1.27 12.86 4.91
C ARG A 83 1.75 14.31 5.13
N ARG A 84 1.34 14.98 6.21
CA ARG A 84 1.91 16.26 6.66
C ARG A 84 1.83 16.42 8.18
N LYS A 85 2.91 16.07 8.87
CA LYS A 85 3.42 16.78 10.04
C LYS A 85 4.92 16.60 10.09
#